data_AF-A0A935SSW0-F1
#
_entry.id   AF-A0A935SSW0-F1
#
_cell.length_a   1.000
_cell.length_b   1.000
_cell.length_c   1.000
_cell.angle_alpha   90.00
_cell.angle_beta   90.00
_cell.angle_gamma   90.00
#
_symmetry.space_group_name_H-M   'P 1'
#
loop_
_entity.id
_entity.type
_entity.pdbx_description
1 polymer ?
#
loop_
_entity_poly.entity_id
_entity_poly.type
_entity_poly.pdbx_seq_one_letter_code
_entity_poly.pdbx_strand_id
1 'polypeptide(L)'
;MVKGNHDILSKAWYTKANIEVINDHLMIEEFYFTHDMSDCKDTPGCYVFSGHVHPSITIKGLGRQALQLPCFYFAKDHAILPAFGKFTGNFPVKSNKGTDVYAIMPANASKGEKGGVIKV
;
A
#
# COMPACT_ATOMS: atom_id res chain seq x y z
N MET A 1 3.47 7.75 12.88
CA MET A 1 2.49 6.81 12.30
C MET A 1 1.21 7.57 12.01
N VAL A 2 0.72 7.57 10.78
CA VAL A 2 -0.60 8.14 10.46
C VAL A 2 -1.67 7.13 10.88
N LYS A 3 -2.62 7.57 11.71
CA LYS A 3 -3.61 6.73 12.37
C LYS A 3 -4.62 6.19 11.36
N GLY A 4 -4.80 4.87 11.36
CA GLY A 4 -5.86 4.19 10.62
C GLY A 4 -7.05 3.79 11.49
N ASN A 5 -8.07 3.24 10.84
CA ASN A 5 -9.30 2.76 11.50
C ASN A 5 -9.05 1.58 12.46
N HIS A 6 -7.97 0.82 12.27
CA HIS A 6 -7.57 -0.29 13.15
C HIS A 6 -6.68 0.14 14.33
N ASP A 7 -6.22 1.40 14.37
CA ASP A 7 -5.37 1.95 15.43
C ASP A 7 -6.20 2.41 16.64
N ILE A 8 -6.79 1.44 17.33
CA ILE A 8 -7.77 1.65 18.41
C ILE A 8 -7.16 1.75 19.81
N LEU A 9 -5.83 1.60 19.94
CA LEU A 9 -5.18 1.62 21.24
C LEU A 9 -5.19 3.03 21.86
N SER A 10 -5.04 3.09 23.18
CA SER A 10 -5.00 4.36 23.89
C SER A 10 -3.69 5.11 23.60
N LYS A 11 -3.74 6.45 23.65
CA LYS A 11 -2.54 7.31 23.47
C LYS A 11 -1.38 6.89 24.40
N ALA A 12 -1.69 6.51 25.63
CA ALA A 12 -0.70 6.06 26.61
C ALA A 12 0.10 4.82 26.14
N TRP A 13 -0.56 3.90 25.43
CA TRP A 13 0.12 2.73 24.87
C TRP A 13 1.16 3.16 23.82
N TYR A 14 0.76 4.02 22.87
CA TYR A 14 1.66 4.52 21.83
C TYR A 14 2.83 5.34 22.40
N THR A 15 2.58 6.20 23.39
CA THR A 15 3.64 6.94 24.09
C THR A 15 4.64 6.01 24.75
N LYS A 16 4.18 4.96 25.44
CA LYS A 16 5.07 3.96 26.06
C LYS A 16 5.91 3.19 25.03
N ALA A 17 5.38 2.99 23.83
CA ALA A 17 6.08 2.37 22.70
C ALA A 17 7.00 3.34 21.93
N ASN A 18 7.08 4.62 22.34
CA ASN A 18 7.79 5.68 21.62
C ASN A 18 7.32 5.85 20.17
N ILE A 19 6.01 5.75 19.95
CA ILE A 19 5.36 5.94 18.64
C ILE A 19 4.62 7.27 18.65
N GLU A 20 5.04 8.18 17.77
CA GLU A 20 4.28 9.39 17.46
C GLU A 20 3.07 9.02 16.59
N VAL A 21 1.87 9.45 17.01
CA VAL A 21 0.62 9.21 16.30
C VAL A 21 0.12 10.53 15.71
N ILE A 22 -0.10 10.53 14.40
CA ILE A 22 -0.64 11.63 13.61
C ILE A 22 -2.07 11.24 13.24
N ASN A 23 -3.07 12.02 13.66
CA ASN A 23 -4.47 11.59 13.55
C ASN A 23 -5.04 11.70 12.14
N ASP A 24 -4.64 12.71 11.37
CA ASP A 24 -5.27 13.00 10.08
C ASP A 24 -4.35 12.59 8.92
N HIS A 25 -3.28 13.35 8.70
CA HIS A 25 -2.33 13.13 7.62
C HIS A 25 -0.97 13.70 8.00
N LEU A 26 0.07 13.20 7.34
CA LEU A 26 1.43 13.74 7.42
C LEU A 26 1.78 14.39 6.08
N MET A 27 2.20 15.65 6.11
CA MET A 27 2.76 16.34 4.95
C MET A 27 4.29 16.29 5.00
N ILE A 28 4.91 15.92 3.88
CA ILE A 28 6.35 16.07 3.64
C ILE A 28 6.50 16.69 2.27
N GLU A 29 6.80 17.98 2.21
CA GLU A 29 6.78 18.77 0.97
C GLU A 29 5.43 18.58 0.23
N GLU A 30 5.44 18.19 -1.05
CA GLU A 30 4.24 17.93 -1.84
C GLU A 30 3.64 16.53 -1.62
N PHE A 31 4.16 15.73 -0.68
CA PHE A 31 3.63 14.40 -0.37
C PHE A 31 2.66 14.40 0.79
N TYR A 32 1.46 13.87 0.53
CA TYR A 32 0.36 13.73 1.50
C TYR A 32 0.22 12.26 1.90
N PHE A 33 0.55 11.93 3.15
CA PHE A 33 0.42 10.56 3.68
C PHE A 33 -0.85 10.42 4.51
N THR A 34 -1.73 9.51 4.13
CA THR A 34 -2.98 9.18 4.83
C THR A 34 -3.18 7.67 4.96
N HIS A 35 -4.01 7.23 5.89
CA HIS A 35 -4.38 5.82 5.96
C HIS A 35 -5.30 5.41 4.81
N ASP A 36 -6.42 6.13 4.65
CA ASP A 36 -7.38 5.95 3.56
C ASP A 36 -7.43 7.22 2.70
N MET A 37 -7.54 7.03 1.40
CA MET A 37 -7.70 8.11 0.43
C MET A 37 -9.07 8.79 0.56
N SER A 38 -10.07 8.09 1.10
CA SER A 38 -11.39 8.66 1.37
C SER A 38 -11.36 9.79 2.43
N ASP A 39 -10.34 9.79 3.30
CA ASP A 39 -10.11 10.83 4.31
C ASP A 39 -9.34 12.05 3.76
N CYS A 40 -8.91 12.00 2.50
CA CYS A 40 -8.13 13.07 1.89
C CYS A 40 -8.99 14.32 1.67
N LYS A 41 -8.51 15.46 2.18
CA LYS A 41 -9.10 16.77 1.87
C LYS A 41 -8.62 17.23 0.49
N ASP A 42 -9.35 18.17 -0.12
CA ASP A 42 -9.00 18.77 -1.40
C ASP A 42 -7.60 19.42 -1.28
N THR A 43 -6.61 18.82 -1.95
CA THR A 43 -5.17 19.14 -1.79
C THR A 43 -4.51 19.34 -3.16
N PRO A 44 -4.83 20.46 -3.85
CA PRO A 44 -4.27 20.73 -5.17
C PRO A 44 -2.74 20.72 -5.15
N GLY A 45 -2.13 20.00 -6.10
CA GLY A 45 -0.68 19.94 -6.25
C GLY A 45 0.05 18.95 -5.34
N CYS A 46 -0.66 18.22 -4.48
CA CYS A 46 -0.07 17.16 -3.67
C CYS A 46 -0.12 15.80 -4.38
N TYR A 47 0.83 14.92 -4.07
CA TYR A 47 0.80 13.50 -4.44
C TYR A 47 0.50 12.65 -3.21
N VAL A 48 -0.61 11.90 -3.26
CA VAL A 48 -1.17 11.22 -2.08
C VAL A 48 -0.61 9.79 -1.96
N PHE A 49 -0.13 9.42 -0.78
CA PHE A 49 0.18 8.03 -0.43
C PHE A 49 -0.86 7.51 0.55
N SER A 50 -1.50 6.40 0.21
CA SER A 50 -2.49 5.73 1.06
C SER A 50 -2.21 4.24 1.23
N GLY A 51 -2.79 3.67 2.28
CA GLY A 51 -2.83 2.23 2.53
C GLY A 51 -4.26 1.72 2.42
N HIS A 52 -4.77 1.13 3.50
CA HIS A 52 -6.15 0.68 3.71
C HIS A 52 -6.67 -0.44 2.79
N VAL A 53 -6.71 -0.21 1.47
CA VAL A 53 -7.35 -1.08 0.48
C VAL A 53 -6.53 -2.33 0.13
N HIS A 54 -5.21 -2.28 0.33
CA HIS A 54 -4.29 -3.40 0.06
C HIS A 54 -4.33 -3.88 -1.40
N PRO A 55 -3.76 -3.09 -2.33
CA PRO A 55 -3.87 -3.33 -3.76
C PRO A 55 -3.15 -4.62 -4.17
N SER A 56 -3.75 -5.33 -5.13
CA SER A 56 -3.20 -6.54 -5.71
C SER A 56 -3.41 -6.61 -7.20
N ILE A 57 -2.48 -7.25 -7.89
CA ILE A 57 -2.52 -7.41 -9.35
C ILE A 57 -2.44 -8.89 -9.72
N THR A 58 -3.21 -9.27 -10.75
CA THR A 58 -3.20 -10.64 -11.25
C THR A 58 -2.24 -10.76 -12.42
N ILE A 59 -1.21 -11.59 -12.25
CA ILE A 59 -0.28 -11.96 -13.32
C ILE A 59 -0.72 -13.31 -13.88
N LYS A 60 -0.85 -13.37 -15.21
CA LYS A 60 -1.24 -14.58 -15.92
C LYS A 60 0.00 -15.22 -16.54
N GLY A 61 0.20 -16.51 -16.26
CA GLY A 61 1.27 -17.31 -16.82
C GLY A 61 0.79 -18.26 -17.92
N LEU A 62 1.71 -19.12 -18.37
CA LEU A 62 1.40 -20.20 -19.29
C LEU A 62 0.45 -21.22 -18.65
N GLY A 63 -0.28 -21.97 -19.48
CA GLY A 63 -1.14 -23.05 -19.00
C GLY A 63 -2.35 -22.61 -18.15
N ARG A 64 -2.85 -21.38 -18.35
CA ARG A 64 -3.97 -20.78 -17.59
C ARG A 64 -3.67 -20.55 -16.10
N GLN A 65 -2.39 -20.53 -15.70
CA GLN A 65 -2.01 -20.16 -14.35
C GLN A 65 -2.22 -18.67 -14.11
N ALA A 66 -2.69 -18.31 -12.91
CA ALA A 66 -2.85 -16.94 -12.48
C ALA A 66 -2.37 -16.80 -11.03
N LEU A 67 -1.59 -15.76 -10.75
CA LEU A 67 -1.13 -15.40 -9.42
C LEU A 67 -1.63 -14.01 -9.09
N GLN A 68 -2.30 -13.87 -7.95
CA GLN A 68 -2.66 -12.58 -7.39
C GLN A 68 -1.59 -12.20 -6.36
N LEU A 69 -0.90 -11.10 -6.62
CA LEU A 69 0.20 -10.63 -5.80
C LEU A 69 -0.12 -9.24 -5.22
N PRO A 70 0.27 -8.94 -3.97
CA PRO A 70 0.32 -7.56 -3.50
C PRO A 70 1.15 -6.71 -4.45
N CYS A 71 0.80 -5.43 -4.60
CA CYS A 71 1.51 -4.54 -5.50
C CYS A 71 1.63 -3.13 -4.92
N PHE A 72 2.61 -2.38 -5.40
CA PHE A 72 2.53 -0.93 -5.37
C PHE A 72 1.74 -0.47 -6.58
N TYR A 73 0.80 0.45 -6.39
CA TYR A 73 0.01 1.03 -7.45
C TYR A 73 0.25 2.53 -7.48
N PHE A 74 0.77 3.05 -8.59
CA PHE A 74 1.01 4.48 -8.80
C PHE A 74 0.10 4.98 -9.92
N ALA A 75 -0.75 5.94 -9.60
CA ALA A 75 -1.51 6.74 -10.56
C ALA A 75 -0.89 8.13 -10.69
N LYS A 76 -1.56 9.00 -11.46
CA LYS A 76 -1.09 10.36 -11.77
C LYS A 76 -0.86 11.22 -10.52
N ASP A 77 -1.74 11.11 -9.52
CA ASP A 77 -1.81 12.00 -8.34
C ASP A 77 -1.82 11.24 -7.01
N HIS A 78 -1.77 9.91 -7.04
CA HIS A 78 -1.75 9.10 -5.84
C HIS A 78 -1.04 7.76 -6.04
N ALA A 79 -0.54 7.21 -4.93
CA ALA A 79 -0.07 5.85 -4.82
C ALA A 79 -0.82 5.12 -3.70
N ILE A 80 -1.10 3.84 -3.94
CA ILE A 80 -1.65 2.92 -2.95
C ILE A 80 -0.56 1.90 -2.61
N LEU A 81 -0.22 1.84 -1.32
CA LEU A 81 0.82 0.98 -0.79
C LEU A 81 0.27 -0.42 -0.45
N PRO A 82 1.05 -1.48 -0.66
CA PRO A 82 0.69 -2.84 -0.27
C PRO A 82 0.56 -2.95 1.26
N ALA A 83 -0.20 -3.95 1.73
CA ALA A 83 -0.15 -4.33 3.13
C ALA A 83 1.23 -4.90 3.51
N PHE A 84 1.73 -4.55 4.70
CA PHE A 84 2.89 -5.24 5.30
C PHE A 84 2.52 -6.61 5.91
N GLY A 85 1.26 -6.79 6.31
CA GLY A 85 0.77 -8.00 6.96
C GLY A 85 0.47 -9.13 5.97
N LYS A 86 0.71 -10.38 6.38
CA LYS A 86 0.46 -11.58 5.56
C LYS A 86 -1.03 -11.94 5.41
N PHE A 87 -1.89 -11.46 6.31
CA PHE A 87 -3.28 -11.91 6.46
C PHE A 87 -4.31 -10.83 6.11
N THR A 88 -4.00 -9.99 5.13
CA THR A 88 -4.92 -8.95 4.68
C THR A 88 -5.71 -9.42 3.47
N GLY A 89 -6.98 -9.02 3.38
CA GLY A 89 -7.71 -9.07 2.12
C GLY A 89 -7.02 -8.24 1.04
N ASN A 90 -7.34 -8.51 -0.22
CA ASN A 90 -6.67 -7.92 -1.37
C ASN A 90 -7.71 -7.19 -2.22
N PHE A 91 -7.41 -5.95 -2.63
CA PHE A 91 -8.23 -5.21 -3.59
C PHE A 91 -7.63 -5.35 -5.00
N PRO A 92 -8.28 -6.04 -5.95
CA PRO A 92 -7.74 -6.22 -7.29
C PRO A 92 -7.73 -4.90 -8.07
N VAL A 93 -6.56 -4.49 -8.56
CA VAL A 93 -6.39 -3.33 -9.45
C VAL A 93 -6.13 -3.77 -10.88
N LYS A 94 -6.25 -2.83 -11.83
CA LYS A 94 -5.90 -3.05 -13.25
C LYS A 94 -4.72 -2.16 -13.62
N SER A 95 -3.80 -2.70 -14.41
CA SER A 95 -2.80 -1.89 -15.11
C SER A 95 -3.50 -1.21 -16.30
N ASN A 96 -3.58 0.13 -16.26
CA ASN A 96 -4.23 0.97 -17.26
C ASN A 96 -3.19 1.95 -17.82
N LYS A 97 -3.49 2.60 -18.95
CA LYS A 97 -2.66 3.71 -19.42
C LYS A 97 -2.61 4.81 -18.35
N GLY A 98 -1.41 5.24 -17.99
CA GLY A 98 -1.18 6.27 -16.97
C GLY A 98 -1.12 5.73 -15.54
N THR A 99 -1.08 4.42 -15.35
CA THR A 99 -0.77 3.80 -14.06
C THR A 99 0.48 2.94 -14.16
N ASP A 100 1.28 2.97 -13.11
CA ASP A 100 2.46 2.13 -12.95
C ASP A 100 2.19 1.15 -11.80
N VAL A 101 2.17 -0.14 -12.11
CA VAL A 101 1.90 -1.20 -11.13
C VAL A 101 3.14 -2.07 -10.96
N TYR A 102 3.57 -2.25 -9.71
CA TYR A 102 4.74 -3.05 -9.37
C TYR A 102 4.33 -4.20 -8.43
N ALA A 103 4.27 -5.43 -8.94
CA ALA A 103 3.93 -6.61 -8.16
C ALA A 103 5.08 -7.05 -7.26
N ILE A 104 4.75 -7.51 -6.06
CA ILE A 104 5.70 -8.00 -5.06
C ILE A 104 5.75 -9.52 -5.12
N MET A 105 6.91 -10.04 -5.48
CA MET A 105 7.18 -11.48 -5.52
C MET A 105 7.70 -11.94 -4.16
N PRO A 106 7.00 -12.87 -3.48
CA PRO A 106 7.47 -13.39 -2.21
C PRO A 106 8.77 -14.17 -2.38
N ALA A 107 9.65 -14.07 -1.39
CA ALA A 107 10.79 -14.97 -1.30
C ALA A 107 10.32 -16.39 -0.95
N ASN A 108 11.02 -17.39 -1.45
CA ASN A 108 10.78 -18.78 -1.12
C ASN A 108 12.08 -19.43 -0.63
N ALA A 109 12.33 -19.28 0.67
CA ALA A 109 13.57 -19.73 1.29
C ALA A 109 13.82 -21.23 1.13
N SER A 110 12.77 -22.07 1.12
CA SER A 110 12.92 -23.52 0.94
C SER A 110 13.38 -23.92 -0.47
N LYS A 111 13.23 -23.02 -1.46
CA LYS A 111 13.72 -23.19 -2.83
C LYS A 111 14.90 -22.29 -3.17
N GLY A 112 15.40 -21.50 -2.21
CA GLY A 112 16.47 -20.52 -2.45
C GLY A 112 16.05 -19.34 -3.36
N GLU A 113 14.75 -19.15 -3.60
CA GLU A 113 14.25 -18.08 -4.48
C GLU A 113 14.19 -16.77 -3.70
N LYS A 114 14.84 -15.72 -4.21
CA LYS A 114 14.77 -14.38 -3.63
C LYS A 114 13.43 -13.73 -4.00
N GLY A 115 12.89 -12.95 -3.07
CA GLY A 115 11.79 -12.06 -3.36
C GLY A 115 12.23 -10.93 -4.30
N GLY A 116 11.26 -10.21 -4.86
CA GLY A 116 11.55 -9.14 -5.80
C GLY A 116 10.34 -8.28 -6.10
N VAL A 117 10.54 -7.31 -6.99
CA VAL A 117 9.50 -6.41 -7.46
C VAL A 117 9.54 -6.40 -8.99
N ILE A 118 8.40 -6.58 -9.64
CA ILE A 118 8.28 -6.59 -11.11
C ILE A 118 7.23 -5.59 -11.57
N LYS A 119 7.52 -4.82 -12.62
CA LYS A 119 6.53 -3.92 -13.25
C LYS A 119 5.57 -4.74 -14.11
N VAL A 120 4.26 -4.46 -14.01
CA VAL A 120 3.18 -5.18 -14.72
C VAL A 120 2.58 -4.37 -15.84
#